data_AF-A0A5B1R8G9-F1
#
_entry.id   AF-A0A5B1R8G9-F1
#
_cell.length_a   1.000
_cell.length_b   1.000
_cell.length_c   1.000
_cell.angle_alpha   90.00
_cell.angle_beta   90.00
_cell.angle_gamma   90.00
#
_symmetry.space_group_name_H-M   'P 1'
#
loop_
_entity.id
_entity.type
_entity.pdbx_description
1 polymer ?
#
loop_
_entity_poly.entity_id
_entity_poly.type
_entity_poly.pdbx_seq_one_letter_code
_entity_poly.pdbx_strand_id
1 'polypeptide(L)'
;MPYPLPMLPTSACNLAKLPQSHALPLEMSFMKNTIFRALNNLHELAPNVSSRDSKTRTALLIYTANLCDIIVFHVENDAHFFKKPGEGGVVLGDILGPACMPDMQGLKERTKDLKAMVDKWIKTGEYDASRLLAALTLGDELSQKMRQQVMAIDVHRVSTSVPEDVLHRMVQANVHRFASQLDIQFLVPFLCSHHDRTTSQYWPPMSPEGKQAMPDLIKQFRMCWDLAPFDCISGKRNSM
;
A
#
# COMPACT_ATOMS: atom_id res chain seq x y z
N MET A 1 -0.40 -7.11 18.07
CA MET A 1 -1.86 -7.01 17.90
C MET A 1 -2.31 -8.04 16.88
N PRO A 2 -3.32 -8.88 17.17
CA PRO A 2 -3.91 -9.75 16.17
C PRO A 2 -4.73 -8.95 15.15
N TYR A 3 -4.90 -9.50 13.96
CA TYR A 3 -5.74 -8.94 12.90
C TYR A 3 -7.19 -8.72 13.37
N PRO A 4 -7.91 -7.70 12.84
CA PRO A 4 -7.49 -6.80 11.76
C PRO A 4 -6.51 -5.70 12.23
N LEU A 5 -5.57 -5.35 11.36
CA LEU A 5 -4.67 -4.21 11.53
C LEU A 5 -5.50 -2.91 11.59
N PRO A 6 -5.25 -2.03 12.57
CA PRO A 6 -6.00 -0.80 12.72
C PRO A 6 -5.64 0.21 11.63
N MET A 7 -6.65 0.79 10.97
CA MET A 7 -6.46 1.83 9.97
C MET A 7 -5.82 3.10 10.58
N LEU A 8 -5.11 3.83 9.73
CA LEU A 8 -4.58 5.17 9.99
C LEU A 8 -5.65 6.24 9.74
N PRO A 9 -5.47 7.46 10.28
CA PRO A 9 -6.40 8.56 10.07
C PRO A 9 -6.73 8.80 8.58
N THR A 10 -8.00 9.08 8.30
CA THR A 10 -8.50 9.39 6.96
C THR A 10 -9.18 10.75 6.94
N SER A 11 -9.50 11.24 5.75
CA SER A 11 -10.24 12.49 5.58
C SER A 11 -11.07 12.47 4.29
N ALA A 12 -12.33 12.90 4.38
CA ALA A 12 -13.20 13.04 3.21
C ALA A 12 -12.82 14.27 2.34
N CYS A 13 -11.86 15.08 2.77
CA CYS A 13 -11.43 16.28 2.05
C CYS A 13 -10.79 15.94 0.70
N ASN A 14 -10.90 16.88 -0.24
CA ASN A 14 -10.13 16.85 -1.47
C ASN A 14 -8.68 17.26 -1.18
N LEU A 15 -7.79 16.27 -1.08
CA LEU A 15 -6.38 16.50 -0.72
C LEU A 15 -5.65 17.41 -1.72
N ALA A 16 -6.04 17.38 -3.00
CA ALA A 16 -5.45 18.22 -4.04
C ALA A 16 -5.75 19.73 -3.86
N LYS A 17 -6.65 20.08 -2.94
CA LYS A 17 -6.97 21.48 -2.58
C LYS A 17 -6.31 21.94 -1.27
N LEU A 18 -5.59 21.05 -0.58
CA LEU A 18 -4.88 21.37 0.65
C LEU A 18 -3.44 21.78 0.32
N PRO A 19 -2.79 22.59 1.18
CA PRO A 19 -1.35 22.68 1.17
C PRO A 19 -0.75 21.28 1.32
N GLN A 20 0.26 20.95 0.53
CA GLN A 20 0.96 19.68 0.48
C GLN A 20 1.49 19.27 1.86
N SER A 21 1.91 20.24 2.68
CA SER A 21 2.29 20.00 4.09
C SER A 21 1.17 19.35 4.91
N HIS A 22 -0.09 19.72 4.65
CA HIS A 22 -1.28 19.17 5.31
C HIS A 22 -1.80 17.91 4.60
N ALA A 23 -1.65 17.82 3.27
CA ALA A 23 -2.05 16.66 2.50
C ALA A 23 -1.15 15.44 2.77
N LEU A 24 0.16 15.65 2.94
CA LEU A 24 1.18 14.60 3.06
C LEU A 24 0.84 13.49 4.07
N PRO A 25 0.54 13.77 5.35
CA PRO A 25 0.21 12.70 6.30
C PRO A 25 -1.06 11.93 5.91
N LEU A 26 -2.02 12.57 5.25
CA LEU A 26 -3.26 11.93 4.77
C LEU A 26 -2.99 11.06 3.54
N GLU A 27 -2.20 11.53 2.58
CA GLU A 27 -1.79 10.75 1.40
C GLU A 27 -1.01 9.49 1.82
N MET A 28 -0.06 9.65 2.76
CA MET A 28 0.65 8.52 3.36
C MET A 28 -0.31 7.55 4.05
N SER A 29 -1.28 8.07 4.81
CA SER A 29 -2.27 7.25 5.51
C SER A 29 -3.14 6.46 4.53
N PHE A 30 -3.61 7.07 3.45
CA PHE A 30 -4.42 6.37 2.44
C PHE A 30 -3.64 5.25 1.76
N MET A 31 -2.40 5.51 1.32
CA MET A 31 -1.54 4.48 0.72
C MET A 31 -1.25 3.33 1.70
N LYS A 32 -0.96 3.63 2.97
CA LYS A 32 -0.70 2.60 3.98
C LYS A 32 -1.97 1.82 4.35
N ASN A 33 -3.13 2.48 4.34
CA ASN A 33 -4.42 1.84 4.60
C ASN A 33 -4.81 0.83 3.50
N THR A 34 -4.43 1.04 2.24
CA THR A 34 -4.65 0.00 1.21
C THR A 34 -3.84 -1.25 1.49
N ILE A 35 -2.59 -1.11 1.93
CA ILE A 35 -1.73 -2.22 2.38
C ILE A 35 -2.35 -2.94 3.59
N PHE A 36 -2.77 -2.19 4.62
CA PHE A 36 -3.39 -2.79 5.81
C PHE A 36 -4.67 -3.53 5.46
N ARG A 37 -5.50 -2.96 4.58
CA ARG A 37 -6.72 -3.62 4.13
C ARG A 37 -6.43 -4.87 3.34
N ALA A 38 -5.41 -4.87 2.48
CA ALA A 38 -4.97 -6.03 1.74
C ALA A 38 -4.50 -7.17 2.66
N LEU A 39 -3.71 -6.84 3.70
CA LEU A 39 -3.28 -7.81 4.70
C LEU A 39 -4.46 -8.35 5.53
N ASN A 40 -5.39 -7.49 5.93
CA ASN A 40 -6.61 -7.90 6.64
C ASN A 40 -7.45 -8.85 5.80
N ASN A 41 -7.65 -8.51 4.53
CA ASN A 41 -8.39 -9.30 3.56
C ASN A 41 -7.71 -10.66 3.32
N LEU A 42 -6.39 -10.68 3.16
CA LEU A 42 -5.62 -11.91 3.00
C LEU A 42 -5.72 -12.82 4.23
N HIS A 43 -5.65 -12.25 5.43
CA HIS A 43 -5.82 -13.00 6.67
C HIS A 43 -7.22 -13.61 6.79
N GLU A 44 -8.27 -12.90 6.36
CA GLU A 44 -9.64 -13.41 6.32
C GLU A 44 -9.84 -14.49 5.26
N LEU A 45 -9.23 -14.34 4.08
CA LEU A 45 -9.39 -15.28 2.97
C LEU A 45 -8.63 -16.58 3.16
N ALA A 46 -7.43 -16.53 3.74
CA ALA A 46 -6.54 -17.68 3.83
C ALA A 46 -7.22 -18.97 4.36
N PRO A 47 -7.93 -18.98 5.50
CA PRO A 47 -8.55 -20.22 5.99
C PRO A 47 -9.71 -20.72 5.12
N ASN A 48 -10.31 -19.85 4.31
CA ASN A 48 -11.53 -20.13 3.55
C ASN A 48 -11.26 -20.70 2.15
N VAL A 49 -10.01 -20.66 1.68
CA VAL A 49 -9.64 -21.22 0.38
C VAL A 49 -9.47 -22.74 0.49
N SER A 50 -10.31 -23.48 -0.23
CA SER A 50 -10.25 -24.95 -0.26
C SER A 50 -8.99 -25.47 -0.96
N SER A 51 -8.38 -26.51 -0.40
CA SER A 51 -7.26 -27.23 -1.03
C SER A 51 -7.63 -27.89 -2.36
N ARG A 52 -8.92 -28.06 -2.66
CA ARG A 52 -9.42 -28.61 -3.93
C ARG A 52 -9.70 -27.56 -4.99
N ASP A 53 -9.87 -26.29 -4.61
CA ASP A 53 -10.09 -25.20 -5.57
C ASP A 53 -8.76 -24.59 -6.01
N SER A 54 -8.18 -25.19 -7.05
CA SER A 54 -6.86 -24.79 -7.57
C SER A 54 -6.83 -23.39 -8.16
N LYS A 55 -7.94 -22.91 -8.73
CA LYS A 55 -8.01 -21.61 -9.38
C LYS A 55 -8.02 -20.48 -8.36
N THR A 56 -8.92 -20.55 -7.38
CA THR A 56 -9.01 -19.56 -6.30
C THR A 56 -7.74 -19.54 -5.46
N ARG A 57 -7.16 -20.72 -5.19
CA ARG A 57 -5.83 -20.81 -4.56
C ARG A 57 -4.76 -20.10 -5.35
N THR A 58 -4.65 -20.37 -6.65
CA THR A 58 -3.65 -19.74 -7.51
C THR A 58 -3.82 -18.22 -7.52
N ALA A 59 -5.06 -17.73 -7.60
CA ALA A 59 -5.37 -16.31 -7.51
C ALA A 59 -4.92 -15.69 -6.18
N LEU A 60 -5.20 -16.33 -5.05
CA LEU A 60 -4.76 -15.87 -3.73
C LEU A 60 -3.23 -15.79 -3.64
N LEU A 61 -2.53 -16.79 -4.16
CA LEU A 61 -1.07 -16.83 -4.15
C LEU A 61 -0.46 -15.74 -5.03
N ILE A 62 -0.97 -15.54 -6.25
CA ILE A 62 -0.53 -14.44 -7.13
C ILE A 62 -0.80 -13.08 -6.47
N TYR A 63 -1.98 -12.90 -5.90
CA TYR A 63 -2.34 -11.69 -5.15
C TYR A 63 -1.37 -11.44 -4.00
N THR A 64 -1.05 -12.47 -3.21
CA THR A 64 -0.12 -12.39 -2.08
C THR A 64 1.29 -12.02 -2.52
N ALA A 65 1.79 -12.64 -3.59
CA ALA A 65 3.12 -12.35 -4.12
C ALA A 65 3.26 -10.88 -4.55
N ASN A 66 2.25 -10.35 -5.26
CA ASN A 66 2.23 -8.95 -5.68
C ASN A 66 2.05 -7.99 -4.48
N LEU A 67 1.26 -8.36 -3.46
CA LEU A 67 1.16 -7.58 -2.22
C LEU A 67 2.52 -7.48 -1.51
N CYS A 68 3.29 -8.57 -1.47
CA CYS A 68 4.64 -8.56 -0.91
C CYS A 68 5.55 -7.58 -1.67
N ASP A 69 5.49 -7.55 -3.00
CA ASP A 69 6.25 -6.59 -3.81
C ASP A 69 5.83 -5.15 -3.46
N ILE A 70 4.53 -4.86 -3.40
CA ILE A 70 4.01 -3.55 -3.00
C ILE A 70 4.56 -3.12 -1.63
N ILE A 71 4.55 -4.01 -0.64
CA ILE A 71 5.07 -3.71 0.71
C ILE A 71 6.57 -3.40 0.65
N VAL A 72 7.37 -4.24 0.00
CA VAL A 72 8.83 -4.04 -0.10
C VAL A 72 9.14 -2.72 -0.79
N PHE A 73 8.53 -2.47 -1.95
CA PHE A 73 8.77 -1.25 -2.70
C PHE A 73 8.24 -0.01 -1.98
N HIS A 74 7.13 -0.10 -1.27
CA HIS A 74 6.60 1.03 -0.49
C HIS A 74 7.57 1.41 0.64
N VAL A 75 8.07 0.43 1.39
CA VAL A 75 9.05 0.66 2.46
C VAL A 75 10.33 1.29 1.90
N GLU A 76 10.83 0.78 0.77
CA GLU A 76 12.01 1.36 0.10
C GLU A 76 11.76 2.77 -0.42
N ASN A 77 10.56 3.01 -0.93
CA ASN A 77 10.15 4.29 -1.46
C ASN A 77 10.02 5.35 -0.35
N ASP A 78 9.45 5.00 0.80
CA ASP A 78 9.39 5.87 1.96
C ASP A 78 10.81 6.19 2.48
N ALA A 79 11.67 5.18 2.61
CA ALA A 79 13.06 5.41 3.01
C ALA A 79 13.79 6.33 2.04
N HIS A 80 13.53 6.20 0.73
CA HIS A 80 14.07 7.10 -0.29
C HIS A 80 13.52 8.51 -0.17
N PHE A 81 12.20 8.67 -0.01
CA PHE A 81 11.52 9.96 0.09
C PHE A 81 12.06 10.82 1.22
N PHE A 82 12.28 10.24 2.39
CA PHE A 82 12.76 10.98 3.56
C PHE A 82 14.27 11.23 3.54
N LYS A 83 15.08 10.42 2.83
CA LYS A 83 16.55 10.56 2.79
C LYS A 83 17.08 11.34 1.59
N LYS A 84 16.36 11.32 0.46
CA LYS A 84 16.84 11.94 -0.76
C LYS A 84 16.75 13.47 -0.64
N PRO A 85 17.84 14.20 -0.93
CA PRO A 85 17.77 15.65 -1.04
C PRO A 85 16.81 16.06 -2.16
N GLY A 86 15.86 16.93 -1.81
CA GLY A 86 15.05 17.68 -2.75
C GLY A 86 15.81 18.86 -3.36
N GLU A 87 15.07 19.71 -4.05
CA GLU A 87 15.61 20.97 -4.56
C GLU A 87 16.13 21.85 -3.42
N GLY A 88 17.26 22.52 -3.63
CA GLY A 88 17.94 23.29 -2.58
C GLY A 88 18.60 22.44 -1.50
N GLY A 89 18.70 21.11 -1.67
CA GLY A 89 19.36 20.21 -0.73
C GLY A 89 18.51 19.82 0.49
N VAL A 90 17.21 20.12 0.46
CA VAL A 90 16.29 19.86 1.58
C VAL A 90 16.09 18.35 1.77
N VAL A 91 16.33 17.85 2.98
CA VAL A 91 16.09 16.43 3.34
C VAL A 91 15.01 16.37 4.42
N LEU A 92 13.88 15.74 4.11
CA LEU A 92 12.73 15.66 5.04
C LEU A 92 13.08 14.93 6.34
N GLY A 93 13.92 13.90 6.26
CA GLY A 93 14.40 13.15 7.41
C GLY A 93 15.18 14.02 8.41
N ASP A 94 15.94 15.00 7.94
CA ASP A 94 16.68 15.93 8.79
C ASP A 94 15.73 16.92 9.48
N ILE A 95 14.65 17.31 8.79
CA ILE A 95 13.62 18.22 9.30
C ILE A 95 12.72 17.53 10.33
N LEU A 96 12.32 16.29 10.11
CA LEU A 96 11.32 15.59 10.92
C LEU A 96 11.95 14.68 11.99
N GLY A 97 13.19 14.27 11.81
CA GLY A 97 13.92 13.39 12.70
C GLY A 97 13.64 11.89 12.47
N PRO A 98 14.28 11.00 13.24
CA PRO A 98 14.33 9.57 12.94
C PRO A 98 12.98 8.85 13.01
N ALA A 99 11.98 9.40 13.70
CA ALA A 99 10.65 8.79 13.81
C ALA A 99 9.90 8.72 12.47
N CYS A 100 10.22 9.58 11.49
CA CYS A 100 9.66 9.50 10.13
C CYS A 100 10.38 8.45 9.25
N MET A 101 11.45 7.83 9.75
CA MET A 101 12.23 6.80 9.06
C MET A 101 12.53 5.62 10.01
N PRO A 102 11.51 4.93 10.53
CA PRO A 102 11.76 3.75 11.35
C PRO A 102 12.55 2.71 10.57
N ASP A 103 13.42 1.95 11.25
CA ASP A 103 14.10 0.82 10.62
C ASP A 103 13.08 -0.25 10.23
N MET A 104 13.12 -0.66 8.97
CA MET A 104 12.21 -1.62 8.35
C MET A 104 12.95 -2.81 7.73
N GLN A 105 14.27 -2.95 7.94
CA GLN A 105 15.06 -3.96 7.24
C GLN A 105 14.59 -5.40 7.51
N GLY A 106 14.38 -5.75 8.79
CA GLY A 106 13.86 -7.08 9.16
C GLY A 106 12.42 -7.36 8.71
N LEU A 107 11.61 -6.31 8.50
CA LEU A 107 10.29 -6.44 7.88
C LEU A 107 10.39 -6.72 6.38
N LYS A 108 11.29 -6.02 5.68
CA LYS A 108 11.53 -6.26 4.26
C LYS A 108 12.01 -7.69 4.01
N GLU A 109 12.94 -8.18 4.81
CA GLU A 109 13.46 -9.54 4.71
C GLU A 109 12.34 -10.58 4.89
N ARG A 110 11.57 -10.50 5.97
CA ARG A 110 10.42 -11.40 6.18
C ARG A 110 9.34 -11.29 5.10
N THR A 111 9.14 -10.10 4.52
CA THR A 111 8.21 -9.92 3.39
C THR A 111 8.74 -10.62 2.13
N LYS A 112 10.04 -10.56 1.88
CA LYS A 112 10.70 -11.31 0.79
C LYS A 112 10.63 -12.81 1.02
N ASP A 113 10.80 -13.27 2.26
CA ASP A 113 10.66 -14.69 2.62
C ASP A 113 9.23 -15.19 2.41
N LEU A 114 8.22 -14.41 2.80
CA LEU A 114 6.81 -14.70 2.51
C LEU A 114 6.59 -14.80 1.00
N LYS A 115 7.11 -13.84 0.22
CA LYS A 115 7.01 -13.90 -1.24
C LYS A 115 7.65 -15.17 -1.80
N ALA A 116 8.87 -15.50 -1.37
CA ALA A 116 9.58 -16.69 -1.83
C ALA A 116 8.83 -17.99 -1.49
N MET A 117 8.22 -18.06 -0.30
CA MET A 117 7.35 -19.16 0.10
C MET A 117 6.15 -19.30 -0.85
N VAL A 118 5.47 -18.19 -1.14
CA VAL A 118 4.30 -18.17 -2.01
C VAL A 118 4.67 -18.47 -3.47
N ASP A 119 5.77 -17.93 -3.98
CA ASP A 119 6.28 -18.23 -5.33
C ASP A 119 6.60 -19.73 -5.49
N LYS A 120 7.10 -20.38 -4.43
CA LYS A 120 7.30 -21.83 -4.41
C LYS A 120 5.95 -22.56 -4.51
N TRP A 121 4.97 -22.17 -3.71
CA TRP A 121 3.63 -22.76 -3.72
C TRP A 121 2.90 -22.59 -5.07
N ILE A 122 3.09 -21.46 -5.76
CA ILE A 122 2.58 -21.27 -7.12
C ILE A 122 3.14 -22.33 -8.07
N LYS A 123 4.44 -22.66 -7.95
CA LYS A 123 5.11 -23.64 -8.82
C LYS A 123 4.76 -25.09 -8.47
N THR A 124 4.58 -25.41 -7.19
CA THR A 124 4.33 -26.78 -6.73
C THR A 124 2.85 -27.11 -6.58
N GLY A 125 1.96 -26.12 -6.61
CA GLY A 125 0.54 -26.27 -6.34
C GLY A 125 0.20 -26.52 -4.86
N GLU A 126 1.20 -26.42 -3.97
CA GLU A 126 1.04 -26.52 -2.52
C GLU A 126 0.25 -25.33 -1.96
N TYR A 127 -0.35 -25.53 -0.79
CA TYR A 127 -0.93 -24.45 0.00
C TYR A 127 -1.10 -24.87 1.45
N ASP A 128 -0.76 -23.96 2.35
CA ASP A 128 -0.93 -24.12 3.77
C ASP A 128 -1.38 -22.80 4.38
N ALA A 129 -2.67 -22.72 4.71
CA ALA A 129 -3.27 -21.55 5.33
C ALA A 129 -2.61 -21.22 6.68
N SER A 130 -2.23 -22.22 7.48
CA SER A 130 -1.62 -22.01 8.79
C SER A 130 -0.25 -21.36 8.67
N ARG A 131 0.56 -21.83 7.71
CA ARG A 131 1.88 -21.23 7.42
C ARG A 131 1.76 -19.82 6.84
N LEU A 132 0.76 -19.58 5.99
CA LEU A 132 0.48 -18.23 5.49
C LEU A 132 0.11 -17.29 6.63
N LEU A 133 -0.84 -17.67 7.48
CA LEU A 133 -1.26 -16.87 8.65
C LEU A 133 -0.10 -16.60 9.61
N ALA A 134 0.76 -17.60 9.85
CA ALA A 134 1.97 -17.42 10.68
C ALA A 134 2.92 -16.38 10.07
N ALA A 135 3.12 -16.38 8.76
CA ALA A 135 3.95 -15.38 8.09
C ALA A 135 3.33 -13.97 8.10
N LEU A 136 1.99 -13.86 8.07
CA LEU A 136 1.28 -12.59 8.14
C LEU A 136 1.41 -11.87 9.50
N THR A 137 1.96 -12.52 10.53
CA THR A 137 2.24 -11.88 11.83
C THR A 137 3.18 -10.68 11.70
N LEU A 138 3.97 -10.57 10.62
CA LEU A 138 4.74 -9.36 10.28
C LEU A 138 3.88 -8.09 10.20
N GLY A 139 2.57 -8.23 9.94
CA GLY A 139 1.64 -7.11 9.78
C GLY A 139 1.52 -6.23 11.01
N ASP A 140 1.67 -6.78 12.22
CA ASP A 140 1.60 -6.00 13.47
C ASP A 140 2.75 -4.98 13.55
N GLU A 141 3.98 -5.44 13.36
CA GLU A 141 5.16 -4.57 13.39
C GLU A 141 5.13 -3.57 12.22
N LEU A 142 4.71 -4.02 11.02
CA LEU A 142 4.52 -3.13 9.87
C LEU A 142 3.54 -2.01 10.21
N SER A 143 2.39 -2.35 10.80
CA SER A 143 1.35 -1.38 11.15
C SER A 143 1.83 -0.38 12.19
N GLN A 144 2.54 -0.83 13.22
CA GLN A 144 3.11 0.02 14.25
C GLN A 144 4.12 1.02 13.67
N LYS A 145 5.06 0.56 12.84
CA LYS A 145 6.09 1.44 12.24
C LYS A 145 5.51 2.41 11.22
N MET A 146 4.55 1.95 10.39
CA MET A 146 3.85 2.83 9.44
C MET A 146 3.02 3.90 10.16
N ARG A 147 2.38 3.55 11.29
CA ARG A 147 1.67 4.50 12.15
C ARG A 147 2.64 5.52 12.77
N GLN A 148 3.75 5.04 13.34
CA GLN A 148 4.80 5.90 13.88
C GLN A 148 5.27 6.92 12.85
N GLN A 149 5.54 6.47 11.63
CA GLN A 149 6.01 7.33 10.55
C GLN A 149 4.98 8.42 10.18
N VAL A 150 3.70 8.08 10.04
CA VAL A 150 2.65 9.07 9.74
C VAL A 150 2.48 10.06 10.89
N MET A 151 2.52 9.59 12.14
CA MET A 151 2.39 10.46 13.32
C MET A 151 3.62 11.33 13.56
N ALA A 152 4.77 10.98 12.98
CA ALA A 152 5.98 11.79 13.03
C ALA A 152 5.97 12.98 12.05
N ILE A 153 4.99 13.06 11.14
CA ILE A 153 4.85 14.18 10.22
C ILE A 153 4.27 15.39 10.95
N ASP A 154 5.14 16.28 11.40
CA ASP A 154 4.76 17.58 11.96
C ASP A 154 4.51 18.58 10.82
N VAL A 155 3.22 18.85 10.59
CA VAL A 155 2.76 19.76 9.52
C VAL A 155 3.37 21.16 9.67
N HIS A 156 3.48 21.68 10.90
CA HIS A 156 4.01 23.01 11.13
C HIS A 156 5.49 23.07 10.73
N ARG A 157 6.31 22.13 11.25
CA ARG A 157 7.74 22.05 10.91
C ARG A 157 7.96 21.93 9.41
N VAL A 158 7.21 21.06 8.73
CA VAL A 158 7.31 20.92 7.27
C VAL A 158 6.98 22.23 6.57
N SER A 159 5.85 22.86 6.91
CA SER A 159 5.41 24.10 6.26
C SER A 159 6.37 25.28 6.46
N THR A 160 7.11 25.32 7.58
CA THR A 160 8.08 26.39 7.85
C THR A 160 9.46 26.12 7.28
N SER A 161 9.82 24.86 7.05
CA SER A 161 11.17 24.45 6.65
C SER A 161 11.28 24.10 5.16
N VAL A 162 10.18 23.78 4.50
CA VAL A 162 10.17 23.37 3.09
C VAL A 162 9.22 24.28 2.31
N PRO A 163 9.69 24.97 1.26
CA PRO A 163 8.80 25.68 0.35
C PRO A 163 7.75 24.73 -0.22
N GLU A 164 6.51 25.22 -0.30
CA GLU A 164 5.34 24.44 -0.67
C GLU A 164 5.48 23.78 -2.06
N ASP A 165 6.02 24.50 -3.03
CA ASP A 165 6.24 24.01 -4.39
C ASP A 165 7.35 22.95 -4.46
N VAL A 166 8.40 23.07 -3.63
CA VAL A 166 9.45 22.07 -3.48
C VAL A 166 8.87 20.79 -2.89
N LEU A 167 8.08 20.89 -1.81
CA LEU A 167 7.43 19.75 -1.19
C LEU A 167 6.49 19.04 -2.18
N HIS A 168 5.71 19.80 -2.95
CA HIS A 168 4.84 19.25 -3.98
C HIS A 168 5.64 18.46 -5.03
N ARG A 169 6.75 19.01 -5.54
CA ARG A 169 7.63 18.29 -6.49
C ARG A 169 8.26 17.04 -5.88
N MET A 170 8.66 17.08 -4.60
CA MET A 170 9.19 15.91 -3.90
C MET A 170 8.14 14.79 -3.81
N VAL A 171 6.89 15.12 -3.48
CA VAL A 171 5.79 14.15 -3.43
C VAL A 171 5.49 13.58 -4.80
N GLN A 172 5.39 14.43 -5.84
CA GLN A 172 5.16 13.97 -7.21
C GLN A 172 6.28 13.03 -7.71
N ALA A 173 7.54 13.38 -7.45
CA ALA A 173 8.68 12.54 -7.79
C ALA A 173 8.64 11.20 -7.05
N ASN A 174 8.20 11.21 -5.79
CA ASN A 174 8.04 10.02 -4.98
C ASN A 174 6.95 9.08 -5.53
N VAL A 175 5.81 9.64 -5.94
CA VAL A 175 4.71 8.89 -6.57
C VAL A 175 5.17 8.28 -7.89
N HIS A 176 5.86 9.04 -8.74
CA HIS A 176 6.41 8.53 -10.00
C HIS A 176 7.43 7.41 -9.78
N ARG A 177 8.31 7.58 -8.79
CA ARG A 177 9.28 6.55 -8.42
C ARG A 177 8.55 5.28 -7.96
N PHE A 178 7.57 5.39 -7.09
CA PHE A 178 6.81 4.21 -6.62
C PHE A 178 6.12 3.49 -7.78
N ALA A 179 5.44 4.24 -8.66
CA ALA A 179 4.75 3.69 -9.81
C ALA A 179 5.68 3.02 -10.83
N SER A 180 6.94 3.47 -10.97
CA SER A 180 7.89 2.88 -11.92
C SER A 180 8.52 1.56 -11.46
N GLN A 181 8.36 1.19 -10.19
CA GLN A 181 8.89 -0.07 -9.64
C GLN A 181 7.89 -1.23 -9.68
N LEU A 182 6.63 -0.96 -9.99
CA LEU A 182 5.54 -1.92 -9.90
C LEU A 182 4.82 -2.06 -11.23
N ASP A 183 4.27 -3.24 -11.49
CA ASP A 183 3.39 -3.44 -12.65
C ASP A 183 2.14 -2.57 -12.49
N ILE A 184 1.97 -1.60 -13.39
CA ILE A 184 0.85 -0.68 -13.37
C ILE A 184 -0.51 -1.40 -13.50
N GLN A 185 -0.53 -2.54 -14.19
CA GLN A 185 -1.73 -3.38 -14.36
C GLN A 185 -2.14 -4.05 -13.04
N PHE A 186 -1.22 -4.20 -12.08
CA PHE A 186 -1.55 -4.62 -10.72
C PHE A 186 -1.76 -3.44 -9.77
N LEU A 187 -0.84 -2.48 -9.76
CA LEU A 187 -0.82 -1.38 -8.79
C LEU A 187 -2.08 -0.52 -8.85
N VAL A 188 -2.51 -0.10 -10.03
CA VAL A 188 -3.65 0.84 -10.16
C VAL A 188 -4.97 0.18 -9.71
N PRO A 189 -5.32 -1.03 -10.17
CA PRO A 189 -6.48 -1.73 -9.63
C PRO A 189 -6.34 -2.06 -8.13
N PHE A 190 -5.14 -2.40 -7.65
CA PHE A 190 -4.88 -2.64 -6.22
C PHE A 190 -5.29 -1.42 -5.38
N LEU A 191 -4.83 -0.22 -5.73
CA LEU A 191 -5.17 1.01 -4.99
C LEU A 191 -6.69 1.24 -4.98
N CYS A 192 -7.36 1.02 -6.10
CA CYS A 192 -8.80 1.26 -6.21
C CYS A 192 -9.66 0.22 -5.48
N SER A 193 -9.22 -1.03 -5.45
CA SER A 193 -9.94 -2.16 -4.82
C SER A 193 -9.67 -2.31 -3.32
N HIS A 194 -8.68 -1.59 -2.78
CA HIS A 194 -8.34 -1.60 -1.36
C HIS A 194 -8.58 -0.25 -0.67
N HIS A 195 -9.04 0.75 -1.43
CA HIS A 195 -9.50 2.00 -0.89
C HIS A 195 -10.98 1.94 -0.53
N ASP A 196 -11.32 2.42 0.66
CA ASP A 196 -12.71 2.61 1.06
C ASP A 196 -13.19 4.00 0.64
N ARG A 197 -13.97 4.06 -0.43
CA ARG A 197 -14.48 5.32 -1.01
C ARG A 197 -15.37 6.11 -0.07
N THR A 198 -15.90 5.50 0.99
CA THR A 198 -16.66 6.23 2.03
C THR A 198 -15.75 7.13 2.87
N THR A 199 -14.46 6.81 2.96
CA THR A 199 -13.47 7.61 3.70
C THR A 199 -12.91 8.77 2.87
N SER A 200 -12.89 8.65 1.54
CA SER A 200 -12.61 9.74 0.61
C SER A 200 -13.00 9.34 -0.80
N GLN A 201 -13.80 10.17 -1.48
CA GLN A 201 -14.09 9.99 -2.91
C GLN A 201 -12.99 10.53 -3.84
N TYR A 202 -12.04 11.29 -3.29
CA TYR A 202 -10.99 11.98 -4.04
C TYR A 202 -9.69 11.19 -4.15
N TRP A 203 -9.59 10.06 -3.45
CA TRP A 203 -8.43 9.18 -3.46
C TRP A 203 -8.84 7.77 -3.93
N PRO A 204 -7.97 7.02 -4.64
CA PRO A 204 -6.76 7.52 -5.29
C PRO A 204 -7.10 8.54 -6.39
N PRO A 205 -6.29 9.58 -6.59
CA PRO A 205 -6.51 10.53 -7.67
C PRO A 205 -6.36 9.81 -9.01
N MET A 206 -7.36 9.97 -9.88
CA MET A 206 -7.36 9.31 -11.18
C MET A 206 -7.91 10.26 -12.24
N SER A 207 -7.14 10.44 -13.31
CA SER A 207 -7.58 11.21 -14.47
C SER A 207 -8.74 10.50 -15.20
N PRO A 208 -9.52 11.21 -16.03
CA PRO A 208 -10.54 10.59 -16.87
C PRO A 208 -9.99 9.44 -17.72
N GLU A 209 -8.79 9.59 -18.27
CA GLU A 209 -8.11 8.58 -19.09
C GLU A 209 -7.75 7.36 -18.25
N GLY A 210 -7.26 7.56 -17.02
CA GLY A 210 -7.01 6.47 -16.08
C GLY A 210 -8.27 5.68 -15.73
N LYS A 211 -9.41 6.36 -15.57
CA LYS A 211 -10.71 5.70 -15.34
C LYS A 211 -11.15 4.91 -16.56
N GLN A 212 -10.92 5.44 -17.76
CA GLN A 212 -11.26 4.77 -19.02
C GLN A 212 -10.38 3.54 -19.27
N ALA A 213 -9.10 3.57 -18.87
CA ALA A 213 -8.17 2.45 -19.00
C ALA A 213 -8.39 1.34 -17.96
N MET A 214 -9.10 1.63 -16.85
CA MET A 214 -9.29 0.70 -15.74
C MET A 214 -9.82 -0.70 -16.15
N PRO A 215 -10.83 -0.84 -17.02
CA PRO A 215 -11.29 -2.16 -17.45
C PRO A 215 -10.22 -3.01 -18.13
N ASP A 216 -9.28 -2.38 -18.85
CA ASP A 216 -8.17 -3.09 -19.50
C ASP A 216 -7.09 -3.51 -18.51
N LEU A 217 -6.76 -2.64 -17.54
CA LEU A 217 -5.81 -2.94 -16.47
C LEU A 217 -6.28 -4.13 -15.61
N ILE A 218 -7.58 -4.22 -15.34
CA ILE A 218 -8.18 -5.31 -14.54
C ILE A 218 -8.02 -6.67 -15.22
N LYS A 219 -7.99 -6.76 -16.55
CA LYS A 219 -8.04 -8.05 -17.29
C LYS A 219 -6.87 -8.97 -16.95
N GLN A 220 -5.66 -8.44 -16.81
CA GLN A 220 -4.47 -9.27 -16.60
C GLN A 220 -4.51 -10.05 -15.29
N PHE A 221 -5.04 -9.42 -14.23
CA PHE A 221 -5.11 -9.99 -12.88
C PHE A 221 -6.55 -10.19 -12.40
N ARG A 222 -7.50 -10.40 -13.32
CA ARG A 222 -8.94 -10.45 -13.01
C ARG A 222 -9.27 -11.36 -11.83
N MET A 223 -8.67 -12.55 -11.79
CA MET A 223 -8.88 -13.53 -10.72
C MET A 223 -8.46 -13.02 -9.33
N CYS A 224 -7.50 -12.10 -9.25
CA CYS A 224 -7.08 -11.50 -7.98
C CYS A 224 -8.11 -10.47 -7.50
N TRP A 225 -8.77 -9.76 -8.42
CA TRP A 225 -9.73 -8.72 -8.07
C TRP A 225 -11.06 -9.28 -7.58
N ASP A 226 -11.39 -10.52 -7.96
CA ASP A 226 -12.50 -11.28 -7.38
C ASP A 226 -12.30 -11.53 -5.87
N LEU A 227 -11.05 -11.48 -5.38
CA LEU A 227 -10.69 -11.64 -3.97
C LEU A 227 -10.56 -10.30 -3.24
N ALA A 228 -10.57 -9.17 -3.94
CA ALA A 228 -10.35 -7.87 -3.32
C ALA A 228 -11.56 -7.42 -2.49
N PRO A 229 -11.40 -6.55 -1.48
CA PRO A 229 -12.51 -6.15 -0.61
C PRO A 229 -13.52 -5.22 -1.32
N PHE A 230 -13.11 -4.51 -2.38
CA PHE A 230 -13.97 -3.65 -3.17
C PHE A 230 -13.79 -3.90 -4.67
N ASP A 231 -14.87 -3.75 -5.43
CA ASP A 231 -14.83 -3.74 -6.89
C ASP A 231 -14.02 -2.53 -7.40
N CYS A 232 -13.03 -2.78 -8.26
CA CYS A 232 -12.09 -1.77 -8.76
C CYS A 232 -12.78 -0.56 -9.40
N ILE A 233 -13.93 -0.76 -10.07
CA ILE A 233 -14.61 0.27 -10.85
C ILE A 233 -15.66 1.00 -10.01
N SER A 234 -16.63 0.26 -9.47
CA SER A 234 -17.77 0.81 -8.71
C SER A 234 -17.40 1.18 -7.28
N GLY A 235 -16.36 0.57 -6.71
CA GLY A 235 -15.98 0.74 -5.30
C GLY A 235 -16.99 0.14 -4.32
N LYS A 236 -17.95 -0.65 -4.82
CA LYS A 236 -18.85 -1.42 -3.96
C LYS A 236 -18.06 -2.51 -3.25
N ARG A 237 -18.38 -2.77 -1.99
CA ARG A 237 -17.79 -3.87 -1.24
C ARG A 237 -18.16 -5.19 -1.92
N ASN A 238 -17.16 -6.04 -2.15
CA ASN A 238 -17.40 -7.39 -2.62
C ASN A 238 -17.97 -8.22 -1.47
N SER A 239 -19.10 -8.87 -1.72
CA SER A 239 -19.63 -9.91 -0.85
C SER A 239 -18.90 -11.21 -1.20
N MET A 240 -17.87 -11.53 -0.41
CA MET A 240 -17.24 -12.85 -0.42
C MET A 240 -18.04 -13.83 0.44
#